data_AF-A0A126Z791-F1
#
_entry.id   AF-A0A126Z791-F1
#
_cell.length_a   1.000
_cell.length_b   1.000
_cell.length_c   1.000
_cell.angle_alpha   90.00
_cell.angle_beta   90.00
_cell.angle_gamma   90.00
#
_symmetry.space_group_name_H-M   'P 1'
#
loop_
_entity.id
_entity.type
_entity.pdbx_description
1 polymer ?
#
loop_
_entity_poly.entity_id
_entity_poly.type
_entity_poly.pdbx_seq_one_letter_code
_entity_poly.pdbx_strand_id
1 'polypeptide(L)' 'MAGSTMVFGLNPDYIDIAYLRPFFADELGNTGDNTKAQVIVDATVRVTSENCQFKIADLTGG' A
#
# COMPACT_ATOMS: atom_id res chain seq x y z
N MET A 1 13.12 -12.49 -19.07
CA MET A 1 13.77 -12.50 -17.74
C MET A 1 12.80 -11.84 -16.76
N ALA A 2 12.08 -12.61 -15.93
CA ALA A 2 10.91 -12.14 -15.17
C ALA A 2 11.22 -11.01 -14.16
N GLY A 3 11.31 -9.78 -14.65
CA GLY A 3 11.43 -8.55 -13.88
C GLY A 3 10.32 -7.58 -14.27
N SER A 4 9.86 -6.78 -13.31
CA SER A 4 8.91 -5.70 -13.58
C SER A 4 9.50 -4.72 -14.60
N THR A 5 8.75 -4.42 -15.67
CA THR A 5 9.14 -3.44 -16.70
C THR A 5 8.81 -1.99 -16.30
N MET A 6 8.29 -1.79 -15.09
CA MET A 6 7.88 -0.49 -14.57
C MET A 6 8.78 -0.06 -13.41
N VAL A 7 9.23 1.20 -13.46
CA VAL A 7 9.96 1.88 -12.39
C VAL A 7 9.16 3.12 -11.96
N PHE A 8 9.04 3.32 -10.65
CA PHE A 8 8.36 4.47 -10.06
C PHE A 8 9.35 5.26 -9.21
N GLY A 9 9.46 6.57 -9.46
CA GLY A 9 10.17 7.50 -8.59
C GLY A 9 9.18 8.17 -7.66
N LEU A 10 9.30 7.88 -6.37
CA LEU A 10 8.43 8.44 -5.34
C LEU A 10 9.22 9.42 -4.45
N ASN A 11 8.78 10.68 -4.39
CA ASN A 11 9.27 11.66 -3.43
C ASN A 11 8.41 11.61 -2.14
N PRO A 12 8.99 11.15 -1.01
CA PRO A 12 8.26 10.99 0.25
C PRO A 12 7.89 12.32 0.92
N ASP A 13 8.47 13.45 0.52
CA ASP A 13 8.09 14.76 1.06
C ASP A 13 6.71 15.23 0.55
N TYR A 14 6.24 14.66 -0.56
CA TYR A 14 4.98 15.01 -1.23
C TYR A 14 3.99 13.83 -1.37
N ILE A 15 4.33 12.70 -0.76
CA ILE A 15 3.46 11.52 -0.65
C ILE A 15 3.31 11.19 0.82
N ASP A 16 2.06 11.05 1.24
CA ASP A 16 1.72 10.58 2.58
C ASP A 16 0.63 9.51 2.52
N ILE A 17 0.56 8.68 3.55
CA ILE A 17 -0.53 7.72 3.72
C ILE A 17 -1.52 8.32 4.70
N ALA A 18 -2.67 8.75 4.19
CA ALA A 18 -3.77 9.22 5.01
C ALA A 18 -4.56 8.02 5.55
N TYR A 19 -4.59 7.87 6.87
CA TYR A 19 -5.39 6.86 7.55
C TYR A 19 -6.72 7.47 7.99
N LEU A 20 -7.84 6.90 7.52
CA LEU A 20 -9.18 7.25 8.02
C LEU A 20 -9.51 6.48 9.31
N ARG A 21 -9.03 5.24 9.40
CA ARG A 21 -9.09 4.42 10.61
C ARG A 21 -7.71 3.81 10.86
N PRO A 22 -7.19 3.88 12.10
CA PRO A 22 -5.92 3.23 12.44
C PRO A 22 -6.07 1.71 12.36
N PHE A 23 -4.94 1.00 12.42
CA PHE A 23 -4.95 -0.45 12.52
C PHE A 23 -5.76 -0.89 13.74
N PHE A 24 -6.86 -1.59 13.49
CA PHE A 24 -7.69 -2.20 14.52
C PHE A 24 -7.65 -3.72 14.32
N ALA A 25 -7.31 -4.43 15.39
CA ALA A 25 -7.34 -5.88 15.44
C ALA A 25 -8.39 -6.30 16.47
N ASP A 26 -9.34 -7.12 16.04
CA ASP A 26 -10.39 -7.69 16.91
C ASP A 26 -10.38 -9.21 16.81
N GLU A 27 -10.58 -9.88 17.95
CA GLU A 27 -10.69 -11.33 17.98
C GLU A 27 -12.10 -11.74 17.61
N LEU A 28 -12.26 -12.34 16.42
CA LEU A 28 -13.56 -12.71 15.87
C LEU A 28 -13.99 -14.10 16.37
N GLY A 29 -14.01 -14.28 17.68
CA GLY A 29 -14.47 -15.48 18.37
C GLY A 29 -13.67 -16.77 18.08
N ASN A 30 -13.75 -17.72 19.01
CA ASN A 30 -13.22 -19.07 18.83
C ASN A 30 -14.37 -20.02 18.50
N THR A 31 -14.23 -20.81 17.44
CA THR A 31 -15.09 -21.98 17.20
C THR A 31 -14.18 -23.20 17.10
N GLY A 32 -14.18 -24.05 18.13
CA GLY A 32 -13.25 -25.18 18.26
C GLY A 32 -11.79 -24.69 18.30
N ASP A 33 -10.91 -25.32 17.52
CA ASP A 33 -9.49 -24.97 17.40
C ASP A 33 -9.21 -23.83 16.41
N ASN A 34 -10.25 -23.20 15.86
CA ASN A 34 -10.10 -22.13 14.87
C ASN A 34 -10.21 -20.77 15.55
N THR A 35 -9.06 -20.09 15.67
CA THR A 35 -8.96 -18.70 16.13
C THR A 35 -8.84 -17.79 14.92
N LYS A 36 -9.76 -16.84 14.80
CA LYS A 36 -9.75 -15.83 13.74
C LYS A 36 -9.60 -14.45 14.35
N ALA A 37 -8.68 -13.67 13.80
CA ALA A 37 -8.55 -12.26 14.10
C ALA A 37 -8.93 -11.45 12.86
N GLN A 38 -9.75 -10.42 13.05
CA GLN A 38 -10.05 -9.44 12.03
C GLN A 38 -9.05 -8.28 12.17
N VAL A 39 -8.37 -7.94 11.08
CA VAL A 39 -7.52 -6.75 11.00
C VAL A 39 -8.13 -5.80 9.98
N ILE A 40 -8.48 -4.59 10.41
CA ILE A 40 -9.05 -3.55 9.55
C ILE A 40 -8.07 -2.39 9.46
N VAL A 41 -7.85 -1.91 8.24
CA VAL A 41 -7.13 -0.66 7.99
C VAL A 41 -7.78 0.06 6.81
N ASP A 42 -8.08 1.35 7.00
CA ASP A 42 -8.52 2.23 5.93
C ASP A 42 -7.42 3.26 5.69
N ALA A 43 -6.65 3.05 4.61
CA ALA A 43 -5.55 3.90 4.21
C ALA A 43 -5.72 4.36 2.76
N THR A 44 -5.37 5.61 2.48
CA THR A 44 -5.36 6.19 1.13
C THR A 44 -4.05 6.91 0.90
N VAL A 45 -3.45 6.71 -0.28
CA VAL A 45 -2.26 7.46 -0.68
C VAL A 45 -2.67 8.88 -1.05
N ARG A 46 -2.15 9.87 -0.32
CA ARG A 46 -2.33 11.29 -0.59
C ARG A 46 -1.11 11.81 -1.32
N VAL A 47 -1.32 12.37 -2.49
CA VAL A 47 -0.29 13.05 -3.28
C VAL A 47 -0.60 14.54 -3.23
N THR A 48 0.32 15.34 -2.68
CA THR A 48 0.14 16.80 -2.58
C THR A 48 0.69 17.53 -3.81
N SER A 49 1.67 16.92 -4.49
CA SER A 49 2.26 17.42 -5.73
C SER A 49 2.54 16.25 -6.68
N GLU A 50 1.75 16.14 -7.74
CA GLU A 50 1.85 15.06 -8.73
C GLU A 50 3.13 15.17 -9.57
N ASN A 51 3.59 16.39 -9.83
CA ASN A 51 4.79 16.65 -10.64
C ASN A 51 6.09 16.20 -9.98
N CYS A 52 6.07 15.94 -8.67
CA CYS A 52 7.23 15.44 -7.93
C CYS A 52 7.40 13.92 -8.05
N GLN A 53 6.47 13.25 -8.74
CA GLN A 53 6.40 11.81 -8.90
C GLN A 53 6.54 11.45 -10.38
N PHE A 54 7.21 10.34 -10.69
CA PHE A 54 7.35 9.92 -12.09
C PHE A 54 7.26 8.40 -12.25
N LYS A 55 6.83 8.01 -13.45
CA LYS A 55 6.77 6.61 -13.89
C LYS A 55 7.60 6.47 -15.16
N ILE A 56 8.44 5.45 -15.19
CA ILE A 56 9.09 4.97 -16.42
C ILE A 56 8.47 3.62 -16.74
N ALA A 57 7.82 3.54 -17.90
CA ALA A 57 7.19 2.33 -18.39
C ALA A 57 8.04 1.71 -19.52
N ASP A 58 7.80 0.43 -19.78
CA ASP A 58 8.31 -0.32 -20.94
C ASP A 58 9.85 -0.38 -21.02
N LEU A 59 10.47 -0.71 -19.89
CA LEU A 59 11.91 -0.94 -19.87
C LEU A 59 12.27 -2.22 -20.64
N THR A 60 13.22 -2.11 -21.58
CA THR A 60 13.67 -3.19 -22.48
C THR A 60 14.53 -4.27 -21.82
N GLY A 61 14.49 -4.37 -20.48
CA GLY A 61 15.31 -5.30 -19.68
C GLY A 61 14.54 -6.50 -19.07
N GLY A 62 13.27 -6.69 -19.44
CA GLY A 62 12.42 -7.81 -19.02
C GLY A 62 12.44 -9.00 -19.97
#